data_AF-A0A6B3FW29-F1
#
_entry.id   AF-A0A6B3FW29-F1
#
_cell.length_a   1.000
_cell.length_b   1.000
_cell.length_c   1.000
_cell.angle_alpha   90.00
_cell.angle_beta   90.00
_cell.angle_gamma   90.00
#
_symmetry.space_group_name_H-M   'P 1'
#
loop_
_entity.id
_entity.type
_entity.pdbx_description
1 polymer ?
#
loop_
_entity_poly.entity_id
_entity_poly.type
_entity_poly.pdbx_seq_one_letter_code
_entity_poly.pdbx_strand_id
1 'polypeptide(L)'
;GTVEPARLAETAPVPLHVITDAARQVEERGLARREGLQMILTDSGAEAVVRLSQAREDSLAELLGDWWGPERPTDLVTLVHELTAEVSGSTRERPHSPTPPRDHEVHLRRDEREAHSRALDDPDDHGHPHPPA
;
A
#
# COMPACT_ATOMS: atom_id res chain seq x y z
N GLY A 1 7.47 2.48 17.56
CA GLY A 1 6.07 2.05 17.40
C GLY A 1 6.02 0.57 17.07
N THR A 2 4.88 -0.08 17.32
CA THR A 2 4.66 -1.48 16.94
C THR A 2 3.46 -1.60 16.01
N VAL A 3 3.46 -2.58 15.12
CA VAL A 3 2.34 -2.83 14.20
C VAL A 3 2.22 -4.32 13.88
N GLU A 4 1.00 -4.83 13.79
CA GLU A 4 0.74 -6.16 13.21
C GLU A 4 0.36 -5.99 11.74
N PRO A 5 1.11 -6.58 10.78
CA PRO A 5 0.82 -6.46 9.35
C PRO A 5 -0.61 -6.87 8.97
N ALA A 6 -1.15 -7.92 9.61
CA ALA A 6 -2.52 -8.37 9.37
C ALA A 6 -3.56 -7.34 9.83
N ARG A 7 -3.37 -6.71 10.99
CA ARG A 7 -4.23 -5.63 11.49
C ARG A 7 -4.15 -4.38 10.63
N LEU A 8 -2.95 -4.08 10.11
CA LEU A 8 -2.78 -2.97 9.19
C LEU A 8 -3.59 -3.17 7.90
N ALA A 9 -3.76 -4.40 7.41
CA ALA A 9 -4.57 -4.69 6.24
C ALA A 9 -6.09 -4.50 6.48
N GLU A 10 -6.55 -4.49 7.74
CA GLU A 10 -7.95 -4.23 8.07
C GLU A 10 -8.29 -2.74 7.93
N THR A 11 -7.32 -1.84 8.17
CA THR A 11 -7.53 -0.39 8.21
C THR A 11 -6.95 0.33 7.00
N ALA A 12 -5.88 -0.20 6.42
CA ALA A 12 -5.29 0.34 5.21
C ALA A 12 -6.08 -0.14 3.99
N PRO A 13 -6.38 0.75 3.03
CA PRO A 13 -5.35 0.81 2.03
C PRO A 13 -5.36 -0.22 0.93
N VAL A 14 -4.75 -1.34 1.29
CA VAL A 14 -3.72 -1.99 0.50
C VAL A 14 -3.89 -3.48 0.75
N PRO A 15 -3.79 -4.33 -0.29
CA PRO A 15 -3.98 -5.76 -0.12
C PRO A 15 -2.93 -6.35 0.85
N LEU A 16 -3.29 -7.42 1.58
CA LEU A 16 -2.44 -7.98 2.62
C LEU A 16 -1.13 -8.53 2.06
N HIS A 17 -1.11 -9.08 0.84
CA HIS A 17 0.13 -9.52 0.21
C HIS A 17 1.15 -8.38 0.05
N VAL A 18 0.71 -7.19 -0.37
CA VAL A 18 1.57 -6.01 -0.51
C VAL A 18 2.11 -5.56 0.85
N ILE A 19 1.26 -5.56 1.89
CA ILE A 19 1.68 -5.23 3.25
C ILE A 19 2.71 -6.24 3.77
N THR A 20 2.51 -7.53 3.46
CA THR A 20 3.43 -8.61 3.86
C THR A 20 4.78 -8.48 3.16
N ASP A 21 4.79 -8.16 1.86
CA ASP A 21 6.02 -7.89 1.12
C ASP A 21 6.75 -6.64 1.63
N ALA A 22 6.01 -5.58 1.93
CA ALA A 22 6.58 -4.38 2.52
C ALA A 22 7.18 -4.65 3.90
N ALA A 23 6.50 -5.45 4.74
CA ALA A 23 6.99 -5.86 6.05
C ALA A 23 8.31 -6.63 5.94
N ARG A 24 8.42 -7.54 4.97
CA ARG A 24 9.68 -8.25 4.68
C ARG A 24 10.78 -7.28 4.26
N GLN A 25 10.50 -6.30 3.40
CA GLN A 25 11.53 -5.35 2.95
C GLN A 25 12.08 -4.48 4.08
N VAL A 26 11.23 -3.99 4.99
CA VAL A 26 11.70 -3.17 6.12
C VAL A 26 12.47 -4.00 7.14
N GLU A 27 12.15 -5.30 7.27
CA GLU A 27 12.90 -6.26 8.08
C GLU A 27 14.27 -6.57 7.46
N GLU A 28 14.34 -6.88 6.16
CA GLU A 28 15.58 -7.14 5.42
C GLU A 28 16.54 -5.93 5.44
N ARG A 29 16.00 -4.71 5.49
CA ARG A 29 16.77 -3.47 5.59
C ARG A 29 17.15 -3.10 7.03
N GLY A 30 16.75 -3.91 8.01
CA GLY A 30 17.05 -3.69 9.42
C GLY A 30 16.35 -2.48 10.03
N LEU A 31 15.27 -1.98 9.41
CA LEU A 31 14.47 -0.85 9.91
C LEU A 31 13.40 -1.28 10.92
N ALA A 32 13.01 -2.55 10.86
CA ALA A 32 12.14 -3.17 11.84
C ALA A 32 12.62 -4.58 12.14
N ARG A 33 12.22 -5.12 13.28
CA ARG A 33 12.42 -6.51 13.65
C ARG A 33 11.08 -7.15 14.03
N ARG A 34 10.98 -8.45 13.81
CA ARG A 34 9.78 -9.21 14.13
C ARG A 34 9.84 -9.77 15.54
N GLU A 35 8.81 -9.49 16.33
CA GLU A 35 8.57 -10.06 17.66
C GLU A 35 7.18 -10.71 17.67
N GLY A 36 7.14 -12.03 17.45
CA GLY A 36 5.89 -12.76 17.24
C GLY A 36 5.17 -12.32 15.96
N LEU A 37 3.95 -11.81 16.10
CA LEU A 37 3.16 -11.26 14.99
C LEU A 37 3.41 -9.77 14.76
N GLN A 38 4.11 -9.10 15.69
CA GLN A 38 4.35 -7.67 15.64
C GLN A 38 5.67 -7.35 14.96
N MET A 39 5.67 -6.20 14.29
CA MET A 39 6.84 -5.51 13.78
C MET A 39 7.18 -4.38 14.74
N ILE A 40 8.44 -4.30 15.16
CA ILE A 40 8.95 -3.27 16.07
C ILE A 40 10.07 -2.50 15.37
N LEU A 41 10.04 -1.18 15.42
CA LEU A 41 11.13 -0.36 14.88
C LEU A 41 12.45 -0.63 15.60
N THR A 42 13.52 -0.72 14.82
CA THR A 42 14.89 -0.63 15.32
C THR A 42 15.28 0.83 15.52
N ASP A 43 16.47 1.08 16.09
CA ASP A 43 16.99 2.45 16.23
C ASP A 43 17.16 3.12 14.85
N SER A 44 17.69 2.41 13.86
CA SER A 44 17.80 2.90 12.48
C SER A 44 16.43 3.12 11.83
N GLY A 45 15.43 2.30 12.17
CA GLY A 45 14.05 2.51 11.78
C GLY A 45 13.44 3.79 12.36
N ALA A 46 13.70 4.07 13.64
CA ALA A 46 13.24 5.29 14.29
C ALA A 46 13.84 6.54 13.65
N GLU A 47 15.15 6.53 13.34
CA GLU A 47 15.79 7.62 12.60
C GLU A 47 15.18 7.80 11.20
N ALA A 48 14.89 6.70 10.50
CA ALA A 48 14.27 6.75 9.17
C ALA A 48 12.87 7.37 9.21
N VAL A 49 12.07 7.09 10.25
CA VAL A 49 10.76 7.71 10.45
C VAL A 49 10.89 9.22 10.64
N VAL A 50 11.84 9.69 11.44
CA VAL A 50 12.07 11.13 11.64
C VAL A 50 12.42 11.81 10.31
N ARG A 51 13.32 11.21 9.52
CA ARG A 51 13.68 11.74 8.19
C ARG A 51 12.49 11.74 7.24
N LEU A 52 11.64 10.71 7.29
CA LEU A 52 10.44 10.62 6.46
C LEU A 52 9.41 11.71 6.83
N SER A 53 9.20 11.96 8.12
CA SER A 53 8.32 13.03 8.58
C SER A 53 8.79 14.40 8.09
N GLN A 54 10.09 14.69 8.22
CA GLN A 54 10.66 15.94 7.71
C GLN A 54 10.48 16.08 6.20
N ALA A 55 10.84 15.05 5.43
CA ALA A 55 10.71 15.08 3.97
C ALA A 55 9.24 15.26 3.53
N ARG A 56 8.28 14.72 4.31
CA ARG A 56 6.85 14.92 4.08
C ARG A 56 6.43 16.36 4.34
N GLU A 57 6.88 16.96 5.43
CA GLU A 57 6.64 18.38 5.74
C GLU A 57 7.23 19.28 4.66
N ASP A 58 8.46 19.01 4.21
CA ASP A 58 9.11 19.76 3.12
C ASP A 58 8.31 19.64 1.81
N SER A 59 7.85 18.43 1.47
CA SER A 59 7.01 18.21 0.28
C SER A 59 5.67 18.93 0.37
N LEU A 60 5.06 18.98 1.56
CA LEU A 60 3.82 19.71 1.80
C LEU A 60 4.06 21.23 1.72
N ALA A 61 5.18 21.72 2.23
CA ALA A 61 5.57 23.11 2.13
C ALA A 61 5.74 23.55 0.67
N GLU A 62 6.40 22.72 -0.17
CA GLU A 62 6.52 22.99 -1.61
C GLU A 62 5.15 23.07 -2.30
N LEU A 63 4.22 22.16 -1.96
CA LEU A 63 2.87 22.17 -2.53
C LEU A 63 2.03 23.37 -2.08
N LEU A 64 2.20 23.82 -0.84
CA LEU A 64 1.43 24.90 -0.24
C LEU A 64 2.04 26.29 -0.49
N GLY A 65 3.31 26.35 -0.89
CA GLY A 65 4.04 27.57 -1.21
C GLY A 65 3.96 28.58 -0.07
N ASP A 66 3.58 29.81 -0.39
CA ASP A 66 3.52 30.90 0.59
C ASP A 66 2.56 30.63 1.76
N TRP A 67 1.66 29.64 1.68
CA TRP A 67 0.72 29.31 2.76
C TRP A 67 1.37 28.58 3.95
N TRP A 68 2.63 28.17 3.81
CA TRP A 68 3.41 27.47 4.83
C TRP A 68 4.62 28.32 5.26
N GLY A 69 4.65 28.81 6.51
CA GLY A 69 5.76 29.63 7.01
C GLY A 69 5.45 30.40 8.30
N PRO A 70 6.49 30.92 8.99
CA PRO A 70 6.36 31.57 10.30
C PRO A 70 5.61 32.93 10.26
N GLU A 71 5.53 33.60 9.11
CA GLU A 71 4.77 34.85 8.94
C GLU A 71 3.27 34.65 8.61
N ARG A 72 2.83 33.39 8.46
CA ARG A 72 1.45 32.99 8.15
C ARG A 72 0.78 32.39 9.40
N PRO A 73 -0.55 32.13 9.41
CA PRO A 73 -1.22 31.67 10.61
C PRO A 73 -0.54 30.38 11.11
N THR A 74 0.21 30.49 12.21
CA THR A 74 0.97 29.38 12.83
C THR A 74 0.07 28.17 13.10
N ASP A 75 -1.23 28.45 13.25
CA ASP A 75 -2.32 27.49 13.34
C ASP A 75 -2.30 26.44 12.21
N LEU A 76 -1.99 26.79 10.96
CA LEU A 76 -1.97 25.82 9.86
C LEU A 76 -0.86 24.77 10.00
N VAL A 77 0.32 25.17 10.48
CA VAL A 77 1.44 24.24 10.70
C VAL A 77 1.12 23.32 11.88
N THR A 78 0.64 23.88 12.98
CA THR A 78 0.21 23.10 14.16
C THR A 78 -0.93 22.15 13.82
N LEU A 79 -1.96 22.62 13.11
CA LEU A 79 -3.12 21.83 12.73
C LEU A 79 -2.76 20.71 11.74
N VAL A 80 -1.85 20.96 10.79
CA VAL A 80 -1.34 19.91 9.88
C VAL A 80 -0.47 18.90 10.63
N HIS A 81 0.33 19.32 11.61
CA HIS A 81 1.10 18.40 12.45
C HIS A 81 0.19 17.52 13.31
N GLU A 82 -0.84 18.11 13.93
CA GLU A 82 -1.86 17.40 14.70
C GLU A 82 -2.69 16.46 13.82
N LEU A 83 -3.18 16.91 12.66
CA LEU A 83 -3.87 16.06 11.69
C LEU A 83 -2.96 14.95 11.18
N THR A 84 -1.68 15.23 10.91
CA THR A 84 -0.72 14.20 10.49
C THR A 84 -0.54 13.19 11.60
N ALA A 85 -0.39 13.61 12.85
CA ALA A 85 -0.24 12.70 13.99
C ALA A 85 -1.49 11.84 14.24
N GLU A 86 -2.69 12.40 14.08
CA GLU A 86 -3.96 11.70 14.31
C GLU A 86 -4.45 10.88 13.11
N VAL A 87 -4.16 11.33 11.89
CA VAL A 87 -4.81 10.87 10.65
C VAL A 87 -3.83 10.13 9.73
N SER A 88 -2.52 10.13 10.00
CA SER A 88 -1.56 9.32 9.23
C SER A 88 -1.93 7.84 9.25
N GLY A 89 -2.31 7.31 8.09
CA GLY A 89 -2.79 5.93 7.93
C GLY A 89 -4.31 5.76 8.01
N SER A 90 -5.06 6.85 8.17
CA SER A 90 -6.52 6.86 8.07
C SER A 90 -6.99 6.76 6.62
N THR A 91 -8.04 5.98 6.39
CA THR A 91 -8.72 5.85 5.10
C THR A 91 -9.14 7.20 4.51
N ARG A 92 -9.36 8.23 5.35
CA ARG A 92 -9.82 9.56 4.95
C ARG A 92 -8.73 10.41 4.26
N GLU A 93 -7.45 10.12 4.48
CA GLU A 93 -6.32 10.88 3.87
C GLU A 93 -6.02 10.42 2.42
N ARG A 94 -6.76 9.44 1.91
CA ARG A 94 -6.47 8.82 0.62
C ARG A 94 -6.84 9.72 -0.56
N PRO A 95 -5.97 9.87 -1.58
CA PRO A 95 -6.39 10.33 -2.89
C PRO A 95 -7.55 9.47 -3.38
N HIS A 96 -8.55 10.07 -4.07
CA HIS A 96 -9.71 9.35 -4.61
C HIS A 96 -9.32 8.45 -5.79
N SER A 97 -8.52 7.43 -5.50
CA SER A 97 -8.15 6.36 -6.40
C SER A 97 -9.05 5.15 -6.11
N PRO A 98 -9.40 4.35 -7.12
CA PRO A 98 -10.17 3.13 -6.90
C PRO A 98 -9.48 2.24 -5.87
N THR A 99 -10.26 1.69 -4.95
CA THR A 99 -9.76 0.76 -3.93
C THR A 99 -9.07 -0.42 -4.62
N PRO A 100 -7.81 -0.74 -4.26
CA PRO A 100 -7.14 -1.90 -4.84
C PRO A 100 -7.93 -3.16 -4.48
N PRO A 101 -8.05 -4.11 -5.43
CA PRO A 101 -8.82 -5.32 -5.22
C PRO A 101 -8.26 -6.10 -4.02
N ARG A 102 -9.15 -6.67 -3.21
CA ARG A 102 -8.75 -7.49 -2.06
C ARG A 102 -8.07 -8.76 -2.55
N ASP A 103 -7.24 -9.39 -1.72
CA ASP A 103 -6.45 -10.58 -2.13
C ASP A 103 -7.31 -11.68 -2.77
N HIS A 104 -8.50 -11.96 -2.21
CA HIS A 104 -9.43 -12.95 -2.78
C HIS A 104 -9.95 -12.55 -4.17
N GLU A 105 -10.12 -11.25 -4.44
CA GLU A 105 -10.52 -10.74 -5.76
C GLU A 105 -9.34 -10.75 -6.75
N VAL A 106 -8.10 -10.56 -6.26
CA VAL A 106 -6.88 -10.64 -7.08
C VAL A 106 -6.66 -12.06 -7.59
N HIS A 107 -6.85 -13.07 -6.73
CA HIS A 107 -6.71 -14.48 -7.13
C HIS A 107 -7.78 -14.89 -8.16
N LEU A 108 -9.05 -14.49 -7.95
CA LEU A 108 -10.12 -14.77 -8.92
C LEU A 108 -9.84 -14.16 -10.30
N ARG A 109 -9.35 -12.91 -10.36
CA ARG A 109 -9.01 -12.26 -11.65
C ARG A 109 -7.80 -12.88 -12.35
N ARG A 110 -6.86 -13.47 -11.59
CA ARG A 110 -5.70 -14.16 -12.16
C ARG A 110 -6.12 -15.50 -12.77
N ASP A 111 -6.95 -16.25 -12.07
CA ASP A 111 -7.46 -17.54 -12.53
C ASP A 111 -8.33 -17.38 -13.80
N GLU A 112 -9.15 -16.33 -13.87
CA GLU A 112 -9.94 -16.00 -15.08
C GLU A 112 -9.05 -15.63 -16.28
N ARG A 113 -7.95 -14.88 -16.06
CA ARG A 113 -6.99 -14.54 -17.12
C ARG A 113 -6.20 -15.76 -17.59
N GLU A 114 -5.79 -16.65 -16.68
CA GLU A 114 -5.10 -17.89 -17.02
C GLU A 114 -6.03 -18.87 -17.75
N ALA A 115 -7.32 -18.94 -17.36
CA ALA A 115 -8.34 -19.73 -18.06
C ALA A 115 -8.65 -19.17 -19.47
N HIS A 116 -8.76 -17.85 -19.62
CA HIS A 116 -8.97 -17.21 -20.91
C HIS A 116 -7.75 -17.38 -21.84
N SER A 117 -6.52 -17.28 -21.31
CA SER A 117 -5.29 -17.54 -22.07
C SER A 117 -5.20 -18.99 -22.53
N ARG A 118 -5.60 -19.96 -21.70
CA ARG A 118 -5.67 -21.39 -22.08
C ARG A 118 -6.73 -21.66 -23.15
N ALA A 119 -7.86 -20.95 -23.13
CA ALA A 119 -8.92 -21.10 -24.12
C ALA A 119 -8.55 -20.50 -25.50
N LEU A 120 -7.61 -19.56 -25.55
CA LEU A 120 -7.08 -18.99 -26.80
C LEU A 120 -5.94 -19.81 -27.41
N ASP A 121 -5.33 -20.71 -26.64
CA ASP A 121 -4.20 -21.56 -27.05
C ASP A 121 -4.64 -22.99 -27.48
N ASP A 122 -5.95 -23.27 -27.54
CA ASP A 122 -6.51 -24.57 -27.99
C ASP A 122 -6.71 -24.57 -29.52
N PRO A 123 -5.89 -25.30 -30.32
CA PRO A 123 -5.92 -25.23 -31.77
C PRO A 123 -6.72 -26.37 -32.42
N ASP A 124 -7.67 -27.00 -31.71
CA ASP A 124 -8.39 -28.17 -32.22
C ASP A 124 -9.92 -28.05 -32.06
N ASP A 125 -10.55 -27.27 -32.93
CA ASP A 125 -11.92 -27.58 -33.36
C ASP A 125 -12.07 -27.32 -34.86
N HIS A 126 -12.01 -28.39 -35.66
CA HIS A 126 -12.95 -28.68 -36.75
C HIS A 126 -12.79 -30.14 -37.20
N GLY A 127 -13.34 -31.05 -36.40
CA GLY A 127 -13.69 -32.39 -36.86
C GLY A 127 -14.97 -32.34 -37.70
N HIS A 128 -14.87 -32.48 -39.02
CA HIS A 128 -15.99 -32.87 -39.88
C HIS A 128 -15.95 -34.39 -40.10
N PRO A 129 -16.87 -35.19 -39.57
CA PRO A 129 -16.99 -36.59 -39.96
C PRO A 129 -17.80 -36.68 -41.26
N HIS A 130 -17.15 -37.16 -42.32
CA HIS A 130 -17.81 -37.56 -43.57
C HIS A 130 -18.51 -38.91 -43.34
N PRO A 131 -19.82 -39.07 -43.61
CA PRO A 131 -20.46 -40.38 -43.50
C PRO A 131 -20.10 -41.26 -44.72
N PRO A 132 -20.02 -42.59 -44.56
CA PRO A 132 -19.66 -43.50 -45.64
C PRO A 132 -20.85 -44.01 -46.47
N ALA A 133 -20.51 -44.29 -47.74
CA ALA A 133 -21.19 -44.99 -48.83
C ALA A 133 -22.38 -44.30 -49.52
#